data_AF-A0A162TVA3-F1
#
_entry.id   AF-A0A162TVA3-F1
#
_cell.length_a   1.000
_cell.length_b   1.000
_cell.length_c   1.000
_cell.angle_alpha   90.00
_cell.angle_beta   90.00
_cell.angle_gamma   90.00
#
_symmetry.space_group_name_H-M   'P 1'
#
loop_
_entity.id
_entity.type
_entity.pdbx_description
1 polymer ?
#
loop_
_entity_poly.entity_id
_entity_poly.type
_entity_poly.pdbx_seq_one_letter_code
_entity_poly.pdbx_strand_id
1 'polypeptide(L)'
;MKVKQPTIKAAIRDELTCGKYLIMNGCASLVLIIIFSVTALCQDIFDKPQALIPCLHTFCLDCVNSLPTNYGNDAMTCPICRRRANSFSSNFSIQNFIDIFNNTSLDEAKEIAIISNTAVSSTLNASTSNAEGSSSSSFASTSSSVHDTRAHDEAHQHGEAESSTAAFSTAASSSSSASSYQSVINFGTTKRPCRSCSSLNCTNYTCPIPITDENQDGFGHLLCGYCSEFMPARGFGGNEPAINQCCSFCGVVACDEYWKCRNKSNAAKLYILSGKYYALHDLIDVDSIETKEDGHLNLAEIALLQKHLNRAGISWANAWEQCLIDLDDNLYTSPIVRRMTPLGLEIYNTRRLPVYDNNNHSDGDEDAYYDRIGEEGVLPSMNLRACYSCAVTVVNGQFYGYWKSLKEDGLIGHLDNRDKCTRGTRCDAQWRTPSHASRLSHIETNEDTTAYF
;
A
#
# COMPACT_ATOMS: atom_id res chain seq x y z
N MET A 1 18.99 24.28 19.46
CA MET A 1 17.87 24.71 18.59
C MET A 1 17.05 23.46 18.26
N LYS A 2 15.75 23.43 18.59
CA LYS A 2 14.89 22.29 18.25
C LYS A 2 14.41 22.46 16.80
N VAL A 3 14.82 21.57 15.90
CA VAL A 3 14.32 21.52 14.53
C VAL A 3 12.88 21.02 14.58
N LYS A 4 11.92 21.85 14.17
CA LYS A 4 10.52 21.44 14.03
C LYS A 4 10.44 20.46 12.86
N GLN A 5 9.95 19.24 13.10
CA GLN A 5 9.70 18.31 12.01
C GLN A 5 8.61 18.87 11.09
N PRO A 6 8.76 18.77 9.76
CA PRO A 6 7.74 19.20 8.81
C PRO A 6 6.47 18.36 8.97
N THR A 7 5.31 18.98 8.77
CA THR A 7 4.03 18.26 8.76
C THR A 7 3.96 17.33 7.55
N ILE A 8 3.19 16.25 7.64
CA ILE A 8 2.96 15.32 6.51
C ILE A 8 2.49 16.08 5.25
N LYS A 9 1.64 17.10 5.44
CA LYS A 9 1.17 17.97 4.35
C LYS A 9 2.30 18.75 3.68
N ALA A 10 3.29 19.20 4.44
CA ALA A 10 4.49 19.85 3.89
C ALA A 10 5.36 18.84 3.13
N ALA A 11 5.53 17.62 3.66
CA ALA A 11 6.28 16.56 2.98
C ALA A 11 5.62 16.14 1.64
N ILE A 12 4.29 15.99 1.61
CA ILE A 12 3.55 15.65 0.38
C ILE A 12 3.59 16.81 -0.62
N ARG A 13 3.41 18.05 -0.16
CA ARG A 13 3.54 19.25 -1.02
C ARG A 13 4.92 19.30 -1.67
N ASP A 14 5.97 19.02 -0.90
CA ASP A 14 7.32 18.96 -1.40
C ASP A 14 7.48 17.88 -2.49
N GLU A 15 6.81 16.72 -2.41
CA GLU A 15 6.88 15.70 -3.48
C GLU A 15 6.09 16.09 -4.74
N LEU A 16 5.06 16.92 -4.61
CA LEU A 16 4.20 17.39 -5.73
C LEU A 16 4.67 18.70 -6.37
N THR A 17 5.93 19.09 -6.14
CA THR A 17 6.47 20.38 -6.61
C THR A 17 7.19 20.26 -7.95
N CYS A 18 6.81 21.10 -8.91
CA CYS A 18 7.43 21.18 -10.22
C CYS A 18 8.90 21.64 -10.13
N GLY A 19 9.84 20.81 -10.61
CA GLY A 19 11.26 21.18 -10.72
C GLY A 19 12.16 20.86 -9.52
N LYS A 20 11.65 20.21 -8.47
CA LYS A 20 12.40 19.88 -7.24
C LYS A 20 13.75 19.17 -7.47
N TYR A 21 13.80 18.23 -8.41
CA TYR A 21 15.00 17.41 -8.65
C TYR A 21 16.22 18.17 -9.19
N LEU A 22 16.06 19.45 -9.60
CA LEU A 22 17.19 20.28 -10.02
C LEU A 22 18.01 20.82 -8.85
N ILE A 23 17.42 20.94 -7.66
CA ILE A 23 18.07 21.60 -6.50
C ILE A 23 18.95 20.61 -5.71
N MET A 24 18.62 19.31 -5.71
CA MET A 24 19.29 18.34 -4.83
C MET A 24 20.64 17.81 -5.33
N ASN A 25 21.05 18.09 -6.57
CA ASN A 25 22.32 17.59 -7.16
C ASN A 25 23.43 18.66 -7.28
N GLY A 26 23.34 19.78 -6.55
CA GLY A 26 24.30 20.87 -6.58
C GLY A 26 25.58 20.61 -5.77
N CYS A 27 26.59 20.02 -6.42
CA CYS A 27 27.98 20.06 -5.98
C CYS A 27 28.48 21.53 -5.99
N ALA A 28 28.88 22.06 -4.83
CA ALA A 28 29.02 23.50 -4.56
C ALA A 28 30.17 24.25 -5.27
N SER A 29 30.80 23.71 -6.31
CA SER A 29 32.07 24.27 -6.82
C SER A 29 32.09 24.79 -8.26
N LEU A 30 31.00 24.76 -9.04
CA LEU A 30 31.02 25.19 -10.45
C LEU A 30 29.75 25.95 -10.91
N VAL A 31 29.16 26.78 -10.05
CA VAL A 31 27.78 27.28 -10.23
C VAL A 31 27.65 28.64 -10.94
N LEU A 32 28.73 29.32 -11.34
CA LEU A 32 28.58 30.70 -11.86
C LEU A 32 28.25 30.88 -13.35
N ILE A 33 28.13 29.82 -14.17
CA ILE A 33 27.92 29.98 -15.64
C ILE A 33 26.61 29.34 -16.17
N ILE A 34 25.88 28.53 -15.39
CA ILE A 34 24.64 27.84 -15.86
C ILE A 34 23.39 28.22 -15.03
N ILE A 35 23.41 29.36 -14.33
CA ILE A 35 22.22 29.82 -13.57
C ILE A 35 21.22 30.61 -14.43
N PHE A 36 21.64 31.19 -15.56
CA PHE A 36 20.79 32.13 -16.30
C PHE A 36 19.65 31.52 -17.12
N SER A 37 19.44 30.20 -17.11
CA SER A 37 18.38 29.55 -17.91
C SER A 37 17.46 28.59 -17.14
N VAL A 38 17.60 28.49 -15.80
CA VAL A 38 16.76 27.59 -14.97
C VAL A 38 15.59 28.32 -14.31
N THR A 39 15.38 29.61 -14.62
CA THR A 39 14.24 30.43 -14.14
C THR A 39 12.89 30.03 -14.75
N ALA A 40 12.81 28.96 -15.54
CA ALA A 40 11.62 28.57 -16.27
C ALA A 40 10.66 27.62 -15.51
N LEU A 41 11.04 27.12 -14.33
CA LEU A 41 10.19 26.23 -13.53
C LEU A 41 9.55 26.96 -12.35
N CYS A 42 8.26 26.74 -12.11
CA CYS A 42 7.50 27.48 -11.11
C CYS A 42 7.86 27.17 -9.65
N GLN A 43 8.46 26.00 -9.37
CA GLN A 43 8.74 25.53 -8.00
C GLN A 43 7.50 25.52 -7.08
N ASP A 44 6.31 25.35 -7.68
CA ASP A 44 5.04 25.24 -6.99
C ASP A 44 4.41 23.86 -7.24
N ILE A 45 3.30 23.56 -6.57
CA ILE A 45 2.45 22.40 -6.86
C ILE A 45 2.14 22.40 -8.36
N PHE A 46 2.22 21.22 -8.98
CA PHE A 46 1.92 21.08 -10.40
C PHE A 46 0.55 21.68 -10.76
N ASP A 47 0.52 22.52 -11.79
CA ASP A 47 -0.70 22.94 -12.47
C ASP A 47 -0.71 22.35 -13.88
N LYS A 48 -1.74 21.56 -14.19
CA LYS A 48 -1.89 20.80 -15.45
C LYS A 48 -0.61 20.04 -15.83
N PRO A 49 -0.21 19.02 -15.05
CA PRO A 49 1.06 18.32 -15.22
C PRO A 49 1.18 17.68 -16.61
N GLN A 50 2.30 17.93 -17.27
CA GLN A 50 2.67 17.42 -18.60
C GLN A 50 3.97 16.62 -18.50
N ALA A 51 3.97 15.38 -18.99
CA ALA A 51 5.16 14.54 -19.07
C ALA A 51 5.87 14.72 -20.42
N LEU A 52 7.18 15.00 -20.40
CA LEU A 52 8.01 15.10 -21.61
C LEU A 52 8.34 13.72 -22.19
N ILE A 53 8.04 13.48 -23.45
CA ILE A 53 8.27 12.18 -24.12
C ILE A 53 9.63 12.23 -24.86
N PRO A 54 10.55 11.26 -24.64
CA PRO A 54 10.34 9.95 -24.01
C PRO A 54 10.86 9.83 -22.56
N CYS A 55 11.29 10.92 -21.92
CA CYS A 55 11.94 10.83 -20.61
C CYS A 55 10.97 10.72 -19.42
N LEU A 56 9.68 11.00 -19.64
CA LEU A 56 8.58 10.95 -18.67
C LEU A 56 8.72 11.88 -17.45
N HIS A 57 9.68 12.81 -17.47
CA HIS A 57 9.74 13.87 -16.47
C HIS A 57 8.56 14.82 -16.63
N THR A 58 7.90 15.13 -15.52
CA THR A 58 6.65 15.90 -15.48
C THR A 58 6.91 17.34 -15.03
N PHE A 59 6.25 18.30 -15.68
CA PHE A 59 6.31 19.75 -15.43
C PHE A 59 4.91 20.36 -15.55
N CYS A 60 4.66 21.56 -15.05
CA CYS A 60 3.42 22.28 -15.34
C CYS A 60 3.32 22.60 -16.84
N LEU A 61 2.11 22.72 -17.39
CA LEU A 61 1.91 23.09 -18.80
C LEU A 61 2.65 24.38 -19.17
N ASP A 62 2.54 25.41 -18.34
CA ASP A 62 3.21 26.69 -18.57
C ASP A 62 4.74 26.56 -18.48
N CYS A 63 5.23 25.69 -17.60
CA CYS A 63 6.67 25.38 -17.48
C CYS A 63 7.20 24.61 -18.69
N VAL A 64 6.39 23.76 -19.33
CA VAL A 64 6.77 23.10 -20.59
C VAL A 64 6.81 24.10 -21.74
N ASN A 65 5.79 24.97 -21.83
CA ASN A 65 5.70 25.98 -22.88
C ASN A 65 6.79 27.05 -22.80
N SER A 66 7.35 27.30 -21.61
CA SER A 66 8.46 28.22 -21.39
C SER A 66 9.84 27.61 -21.65
N LEU A 67 9.93 26.31 -21.92
CA LEU A 67 11.22 25.68 -22.21
C LEU A 67 11.78 26.22 -23.53
N PRO A 68 13.07 26.58 -23.56
CA PRO A 68 13.71 27.01 -24.80
C PRO A 68 13.68 25.87 -25.82
N THR A 69 13.03 26.12 -26.95
CA THR A 69 13.21 25.32 -28.16
C THR A 69 14.55 25.71 -28.76
N ASN A 70 15.44 24.74 -28.96
CA ASN A 70 16.78 25.03 -29.47
C ASN A 70 16.66 25.65 -30.88
N TYR A 71 17.29 26.81 -31.08
CA TYR A 71 17.33 27.58 -32.34
C TYR A 71 17.38 26.66 -33.58
N GLY A 72 16.25 26.54 -34.27
CA GLY A 72 16.12 25.82 -35.55
C GLY A 72 15.54 24.41 -35.50
N ASN A 73 15.22 23.86 -34.33
CA ASN A 73 14.50 22.59 -34.21
C ASN A 73 13.46 22.66 -33.08
N ASP A 74 12.18 22.37 -33.36
CA ASP A 74 11.05 22.43 -32.41
C ASP A 74 11.13 21.46 -31.21
N ALA A 75 12.28 20.82 -30.98
CA ALA A 75 12.47 19.89 -29.89
C ALA A 75 12.93 20.60 -28.62
N MET A 76 12.20 20.36 -27.54
CA MET A 76 12.53 20.83 -26.19
C MET A 76 13.62 19.96 -25.57
N THR A 77 14.39 20.50 -24.63
CA THR A 77 15.35 19.73 -23.84
C THR A 77 14.84 19.61 -22.41
N CYS A 78 14.69 18.39 -21.90
CA CYS A 78 14.24 18.17 -20.54
C CYS A 78 15.23 18.78 -19.53
N PRO A 79 14.81 19.69 -18.64
CA PRO A 79 15.71 20.30 -17.66
C PRO A 79 16.36 19.28 -16.71
N ILE A 80 15.63 18.22 -16.34
CA ILE A 80 16.07 17.24 -15.32
C ILE A 80 17.13 16.29 -15.88
N CYS A 81 16.84 15.63 -17.00
CA CYS A 81 17.71 14.60 -17.56
C CYS A 81 18.50 15.03 -18.80
N ARG A 82 18.30 16.25 -19.29
CA ARG A 82 18.91 16.82 -20.50
C ARG A 82 18.64 16.04 -21.79
N ARG A 83 17.70 15.09 -21.76
CA ARG A 83 17.26 14.36 -22.96
C ARG A 83 16.38 15.25 -23.83
N ARG A 84 16.52 15.12 -25.14
CA ARG A 84 15.64 15.75 -26.12
C ARG A 84 14.23 15.16 -26.00
N ALA A 85 13.24 16.04 -25.86
CA ALA A 85 11.83 15.71 -25.85
C ALA A 85 11.21 16.16 -27.17
N ASN A 86 10.49 15.24 -27.82
CA ASN A 86 9.88 15.50 -29.13
C ASN A 86 8.42 15.96 -28.98
N SER A 87 7.81 15.65 -27.86
CA SER A 87 6.43 15.98 -27.54
C SER A 87 6.22 15.91 -26.02
N PHE A 88 5.02 16.27 -25.58
CA PHE A 88 4.57 16.12 -24.19
C PHE A 88 3.11 15.68 -24.16
N SER A 89 2.70 15.06 -23.06
CA SER A 89 1.32 14.61 -22.85
C SER A 89 0.88 14.82 -21.41
N SER A 90 -0.43 15.03 -21.20
CA SER A 90 -0.99 15.20 -19.85
C SER A 90 -0.69 13.98 -18.98
N ASN A 91 -0.23 14.23 -17.75
CA ASN A 91 0.01 13.21 -16.75
C ASN A 91 -1.20 13.12 -15.80
N PHE A 92 -2.22 12.37 -16.22
CA PHE A 92 -3.47 12.22 -15.47
C PHE A 92 -3.27 11.61 -14.07
N SER A 93 -2.24 10.77 -13.88
CA SER A 93 -1.93 10.19 -12.56
C SER A 93 -1.53 11.28 -11.57
N ILE A 94 -0.62 12.18 -11.96
CA ILE A 94 -0.20 13.30 -11.10
C ILE A 94 -1.35 14.29 -10.89
N GLN A 95 -2.17 14.55 -11.93
CA GLN A 95 -3.37 15.38 -11.80
C GLN A 95 -4.34 14.81 -10.76
N ASN A 96 -4.65 13.51 -10.83
CA ASN A 96 -5.53 12.86 -9.86
C ASN A 96 -5.00 12.97 -8.42
N PHE A 97 -3.69 12.85 -8.21
CA PHE A 97 -3.09 13.04 -6.88
C PHE A 97 -3.25 14.47 -6.36
N ILE A 98 -3.07 15.46 -7.23
CA ILE A 98 -3.27 16.88 -6.88
C ILE A 98 -4.73 17.16 -6.53
N ASP A 99 -5.66 16.60 -7.30
CA ASP A 99 -7.10 16.76 -7.07
C ASP A 99 -7.50 16.15 -5.72
N ILE A 100 -7.03 14.94 -5.41
CA ILE A 100 -7.24 14.31 -4.09
C ILE A 100 -6.66 15.19 -2.99
N PHE A 101 -5.41 15.64 -3.13
CA PHE A 101 -4.73 16.48 -2.14
C PHE A 101 -5.47 17.80 -1.86
N ASN A 102 -5.95 18.46 -2.91
CA ASN A 102 -6.70 19.71 -2.79
C ASN A 102 -8.08 19.46 -2.15
N ASN A 103 -8.77 18.38 -2.52
CA ASN A 103 -10.08 18.05 -1.99
C ASN A 103 -10.05 17.60 -0.52
N THR A 104 -9.06 16.79 -0.10
CA THR A 104 -8.88 16.41 1.31
C THR A 104 -8.71 17.63 2.21
N SER A 105 -8.03 18.68 1.71
CA SER A 105 -7.82 19.91 2.47
C SER A 105 -9.11 20.74 2.67
N LEU A 106 -10.08 20.62 1.76
CA LEU A 106 -11.36 21.31 1.86
C LEU A 106 -12.30 20.61 2.83
N ASP A 107 -12.26 19.29 2.91
CA ASP A 107 -13.09 18.53 3.85
C ASP A 107 -12.59 18.70 5.29
N GLU A 108 -11.28 18.70 5.53
CA GLU A 108 -10.71 19.06 6.84
C GLU A 108 -11.06 20.50 7.24
N ALA A 109 -11.04 21.46 6.30
CA ALA A 109 -11.39 22.85 6.57
C ALA A 109 -12.89 23.03 6.84
N LYS A 110 -13.76 22.29 6.14
CA LYS A 110 -15.21 22.26 6.40
C LYS A 110 -15.52 21.63 7.76
N GLU A 111 -14.84 20.54 8.12
CA GLU A 111 -15.02 19.89 9.43
C GLU A 111 -14.62 20.83 10.58
N ILE A 112 -13.49 21.53 10.44
CA ILE A 112 -13.04 22.54 11.42
C ILE A 112 -14.02 23.72 11.51
N ALA A 113 -14.56 24.18 10.37
CA ALA A 113 -15.54 25.27 10.35
C ALA A 113 -16.89 24.85 11.00
N ILE A 114 -17.32 23.61 10.79
CA ILE A 114 -18.53 23.05 11.44
C ILE A 114 -18.31 22.99 12.96
N ILE A 115 -17.16 22.50 13.42
CA ILE A 115 -16.82 22.43 14.85
C ILE A 115 -16.76 23.82 15.49
N SER A 116 -16.19 24.81 14.78
CA SER A 116 -16.10 26.19 15.28
C SER A 116 -17.48 26.85 15.40
N ASN A 117 -18.42 26.55 14.50
CA ASN A 117 -19.77 27.12 14.55
C ASN A 117 -20.63 26.47 15.64
N THR A 118 -20.48 25.17 15.90
CA THR A 118 -21.19 24.49 17.01
C THR A 118 -20.70 24.94 18.39
N ALA A 119 -19.42 25.27 18.53
CA ALA A 119 -18.85 25.78 19.79
C ALA A 119 -19.39 27.17 20.17
N VAL A 120 -19.68 28.04 19.19
CA VAL A 120 -20.16 29.41 19.42
C VAL A 120 -21.66 29.45 19.77
N SER A 121 -22.48 28.56 19.21
CA SER A 121 -23.91 28.47 19.56
C SER A 121 -24.17 27.87 20.95
N SER A 122 -23.20 27.14 21.52
CA SER A 122 -23.35 26.47 22.82
C SER A 122 -23.08 27.39 24.03
N THR A 123 -22.42 28.53 23.80
CA THR A 123 -22.01 29.48 24.86
C THR A 123 -23.00 30.61 25.15
N LEU A 124 -24.13 30.72 24.44
CA LEU A 124 -25.11 31.81 24.65
C LEU A 124 -26.43 31.40 25.34
N ASN A 125 -26.66 30.10 25.61
CA ASN A 125 -27.90 29.64 26.24
C ASN A 125 -27.75 29.10 27.68
N ALA A 126 -26.61 29.31 28.33
CA ALA A 126 -26.36 28.85 29.70
C ALA A 126 -26.03 30.02 30.64
N SER A 127 -26.88 31.06 30.67
CA SER A 127 -26.80 32.12 31.67
C SER A 127 -28.13 32.88 31.76
N THR A 128 -29.15 32.32 32.43
CA THR A 128 -30.11 33.04 33.28
C THR A 128 -31.22 32.10 33.75
N SER A 129 -31.14 31.63 34.99
CA SER A 129 -32.28 31.45 35.88
C SER A 129 -31.81 31.00 37.26
N ASN A 130 -31.97 31.87 38.27
CA ASN A 130 -32.37 31.49 39.63
C ASN A 130 -32.63 32.75 40.49
N ALA A 131 -33.56 32.59 41.44
CA ALA A 131 -34.06 33.47 42.52
C ALA A 131 -35.42 34.13 42.23
N GLU A 132 -36.52 33.49 42.68
CA GLU A 132 -37.40 33.89 43.82
C GLU A 132 -38.76 34.34 43.24
N GLY A 133 -39.96 34.09 43.77
CA GLY A 133 -40.49 33.43 44.96
C GLY A 133 -42.02 33.72 44.99
N SER A 134 -42.81 32.73 45.41
CA SER A 134 -44.14 32.79 46.07
C SER A 134 -45.29 33.67 45.50
N SER A 135 -46.42 33.02 45.15
CA SER A 135 -47.74 33.07 45.87
C SER A 135 -48.99 32.99 44.97
N SER A 136 -49.81 31.96 45.23
CA SER A 136 -51.29 31.88 45.27
C SER A 136 -52.24 32.32 44.13
N SER A 137 -53.16 31.37 43.85
CA SER A 137 -54.62 31.45 43.62
C SER A 137 -55.22 31.72 42.22
N SER A 138 -55.83 30.65 41.70
CA SER A 138 -57.26 30.46 41.34
C SER A 138 -57.96 31.19 40.18
N PHE A 139 -58.72 30.36 39.44
CA PHE A 139 -59.96 30.57 38.64
C PHE A 139 -59.92 30.81 37.11
N ALA A 140 -60.48 29.82 36.42
CA ALA A 140 -61.55 29.84 35.41
C ALA A 140 -61.46 30.71 34.13
N SER A 141 -61.42 29.97 33.01
CA SER A 141 -62.29 30.01 31.82
C SER A 141 -62.53 31.28 30.98
N THR A 142 -62.47 31.00 29.66
CA THR A 142 -63.28 31.53 28.53
C THR A 142 -62.78 32.73 27.72
N SER A 143 -62.44 32.42 26.46
CA SER A 143 -62.73 33.11 25.19
C SER A 143 -62.47 34.62 25.05
N SER A 144 -61.66 35.01 24.06
CA SER A 144 -62.15 35.60 22.78
C SER A 144 -60.98 36.02 21.87
N SER A 145 -61.27 35.89 20.57
CA SER A 145 -60.55 36.28 19.36
C SER A 145 -60.01 37.73 19.30
N VAL A 146 -58.98 37.96 18.46
CA VAL A 146 -59.02 38.76 17.19
C VAL A 146 -57.61 39.23 16.75
N HIS A 147 -57.35 39.06 15.44
CA HIS A 147 -56.38 39.67 14.50
C HIS A 147 -54.86 39.63 14.79
N ASP A 148 -54.00 39.02 13.95
CA ASP A 148 -53.66 39.22 12.52
C ASP A 148 -52.42 40.12 12.37
N THR A 149 -51.30 39.54 11.94
CA THR A 149 -50.41 40.18 10.96
C THR A 149 -49.44 39.18 10.35
N ARG A 150 -49.41 39.27 9.03
CA ARG A 150 -48.79 38.47 7.98
C ARG A 150 -47.44 39.07 7.57
N ALA A 151 -46.42 38.23 7.32
CA ALA A 151 -45.32 38.48 6.36
C ALA A 151 -44.53 37.18 6.19
N HIS A 152 -44.71 36.47 5.07
CA HIS A 152 -43.82 36.41 3.89
C HIS A 152 -42.82 35.23 3.96
N ASP A 153 -43.26 34.08 3.44
CA ASP A 153 -42.40 32.97 3.02
C ASP A 153 -42.22 33.01 1.50
N GLU A 154 -40.97 33.09 1.04
CA GLU A 154 -40.58 32.85 -0.35
C GLU A 154 -40.25 31.37 -0.55
N ALA A 155 -40.94 30.76 -1.50
CA ALA A 155 -40.72 29.39 -1.94
C ALA A 155 -39.56 29.33 -2.95
N HIS A 156 -38.52 28.56 -2.63
CA HIS A 156 -37.50 28.15 -3.60
C HIS A 156 -37.79 26.73 -4.12
N GLN A 157 -38.07 26.66 -5.42
CA GLN A 157 -38.24 25.44 -6.20
C GLN A 157 -36.89 24.72 -6.37
N HIS A 158 -36.83 23.43 -6.03
CA HIS A 158 -35.77 22.53 -6.47
C HIS A 158 -36.20 21.86 -7.77
N GLY A 159 -35.46 22.13 -8.85
CA GLY A 159 -35.55 21.40 -10.10
C GLY A 159 -34.74 20.11 -10.01
N GLU A 160 -35.39 19.00 -10.32
CA GLU A 160 -34.77 17.69 -10.51
C GLU A 160 -34.01 17.68 -11.84
N ALA A 161 -32.75 17.25 -11.81
CA ALA A 161 -31.94 17.02 -13.02
C ALA A 161 -31.75 15.52 -13.21
N GLU A 162 -32.08 15.09 -14.42
CA GLU A 162 -32.28 13.73 -14.88
C GLU A 162 -30.99 12.89 -14.90
N SER A 163 -31.16 11.64 -14.47
CA SER A 163 -30.22 10.53 -14.56
C SER A 163 -30.05 10.07 -16.00
N SER A 164 -28.82 10.15 -16.52
CA SER A 164 -28.46 9.60 -17.83
C SER A 164 -27.55 8.39 -17.63
N THR A 165 -28.12 7.20 -17.84
CA THR A 165 -27.41 5.93 -17.94
C THR A 165 -26.87 5.77 -19.36
N ALA A 166 -25.56 5.59 -19.50
CA ALA A 166 -24.94 5.21 -20.77
C ALA A 166 -24.24 3.86 -20.60
N ALA A 167 -24.83 2.83 -21.21
CA ALA A 167 -24.26 1.51 -21.39
C ALA A 167 -23.12 1.56 -22.41
N PHE A 168 -22.00 0.91 -22.11
CA PHE A 168 -20.93 0.64 -23.07
C PHE A 168 -20.92 -0.84 -23.43
N SER A 169 -21.09 -1.10 -24.72
CA SER A 169 -21.01 -2.42 -25.33
C SER A 169 -19.56 -2.86 -25.55
N THR A 170 -19.39 -4.15 -25.32
CA THR A 170 -18.42 -5.13 -25.85
C THR A 170 -17.66 -4.75 -27.13
N ALA A 171 -16.33 -4.88 -27.07
CA ALA A 171 -15.46 -5.03 -28.23
C ALA A 171 -14.40 -6.10 -27.97
N ALA A 172 -14.06 -6.81 -29.04
CA ALA A 172 -13.45 -8.14 -29.08
C ALA A 172 -11.95 -8.18 -28.79
N SER A 173 -11.55 -9.36 -28.30
CA SER A 173 -10.17 -9.81 -28.06
C SER A 173 -9.44 -10.15 -29.35
N SER A 174 -8.20 -9.69 -29.50
CA SER A 174 -7.10 -10.41 -30.18
C SER A 174 -5.82 -9.57 -30.19
N SER A 175 -4.83 -9.95 -29.37
CA SER A 175 -3.40 -10.00 -29.76
C SER A 175 -2.52 -10.38 -28.56
N SER A 176 -1.61 -11.29 -28.85
CA SER A 176 -0.63 -11.95 -27.99
C SER A 176 0.24 -10.94 -27.22
N SER A 177 0.10 -10.96 -25.90
CA SER A 177 0.86 -10.11 -24.98
C SER A 177 2.11 -10.85 -24.50
N ALA A 178 3.24 -10.59 -25.13
CA ALA A 178 4.54 -10.99 -24.60
C ALA A 178 4.82 -10.19 -23.31
N SER A 179 5.06 -10.94 -22.23
CA SER A 179 5.49 -10.57 -20.87
C SER A 179 6.23 -9.22 -20.76
N SER A 180 5.60 -8.21 -20.14
CA SER A 180 6.11 -6.84 -19.95
C SER A 180 6.92 -6.64 -18.66
N TYR A 181 7.36 -7.71 -18.01
CA TYR A 181 7.81 -7.71 -16.61
C TYR A 181 9.26 -7.24 -16.35
N GLN A 182 9.91 -6.53 -17.27
CA GLN A 182 11.29 -6.03 -17.05
C GLN A 182 11.48 -4.51 -17.20
N SER A 183 10.41 -3.71 -17.15
CA SER A 183 10.52 -2.25 -17.37
C SER A 183 10.75 -1.42 -16.10
N VAL A 184 11.55 -1.92 -15.15
CA VAL A 184 11.97 -1.14 -13.97
C VAL A 184 13.50 -0.98 -13.97
N ILE A 185 13.90 0.15 -14.57
CA ILE A 185 15.12 0.99 -14.40
C ILE A 185 16.45 0.60 -15.05
N ASN A 186 16.76 1.33 -16.13
CA ASN A 186 18.11 1.72 -16.59
C ASN A 186 18.79 2.65 -15.56
N PHE A 187 19.05 2.18 -14.34
CA PHE A 187 20.16 2.76 -13.57
C PHE A 187 21.44 2.30 -14.26
N GLY A 188 22.40 3.19 -14.51
CA GLY A 188 23.63 2.94 -15.28
C GLY A 188 24.61 1.93 -14.66
N THR A 189 24.13 0.90 -13.97
CA THR A 189 24.90 -0.27 -13.60
C THR A 189 25.24 -1.03 -14.87
N THR A 190 26.53 -1.08 -15.21
CA THR A 190 27.04 -1.96 -16.26
C THR A 190 26.53 -3.39 -16.02
N LYS A 191 25.86 -3.98 -17.01
CA LYS A 191 25.28 -5.32 -16.88
C LYS A 191 26.42 -6.30 -16.71
N ARG A 192 26.56 -6.86 -15.50
CA ARG A 192 27.56 -7.90 -15.23
C ARG A 192 26.95 -9.28 -15.51
N PRO A 193 27.71 -10.21 -16.09
CA PRO A 193 27.26 -11.59 -16.21
C PRO A 193 26.88 -12.15 -14.84
N CYS A 194 25.84 -12.98 -14.80
CA CYS A 194 25.46 -13.67 -13.58
C CYS A 194 26.59 -14.63 -13.13
N ARG A 195 26.58 -15.05 -11.86
CA ARG A 195 27.66 -15.92 -11.32
C ARG A 195 27.81 -17.23 -12.10
N SER A 196 26.72 -17.75 -12.64
CA SER A 196 26.67 -18.95 -13.48
C SER A 196 27.17 -18.73 -14.92
N CYS A 197 27.17 -17.50 -15.42
CA CYS A 197 27.75 -17.12 -16.72
C CYS A 197 29.24 -16.82 -16.64
N SER A 198 29.75 -16.57 -15.43
CA SER A 198 31.17 -16.25 -15.25
C SER A 198 32.06 -17.46 -15.53
N SER A 199 33.27 -17.21 -16.05
CA SER A 199 34.26 -18.27 -16.32
C SER A 199 34.69 -19.05 -15.07
N LEU A 200 34.53 -18.47 -13.88
CA LEU A 200 34.76 -19.12 -12.58
C LEU A 200 33.54 -19.86 -12.01
N ASN A 201 32.48 -20.03 -12.81
CA ASN A 201 31.18 -20.63 -12.47
C ASN A 201 31.16 -21.39 -11.13
N CYS A 202 30.81 -20.67 -10.06
CA CYS A 202 30.83 -21.23 -8.70
C CYS A 202 29.54 -21.98 -8.34
N THR A 203 28.55 -22.03 -9.25
CA THR A 203 27.23 -22.62 -8.98
C THR A 203 27.06 -24.01 -9.60
N ASN A 204 28.06 -24.48 -10.37
CA ASN A 204 27.99 -25.71 -11.18
C ASN A 204 26.82 -25.72 -12.19
N TYR A 205 26.21 -24.57 -12.46
CA TYR A 205 25.11 -24.47 -13.41
C TYR A 205 25.54 -23.67 -14.63
N THR A 206 25.24 -24.16 -15.83
CA THR A 206 25.50 -23.43 -17.09
C THR A 206 24.23 -22.78 -17.59
N CYS A 207 24.24 -21.45 -17.75
CA CYS A 207 23.12 -20.73 -18.34
C CYS A 207 22.87 -21.19 -19.79
N PRO A 208 21.62 -21.50 -20.17
CA PRO A 208 21.29 -21.86 -21.54
C PRO A 208 21.67 -20.75 -22.53
N ILE A 209 21.48 -19.50 -22.11
CA ILE A 209 21.80 -18.30 -22.88
C ILE A 209 22.66 -17.41 -21.98
N PRO A 210 23.99 -17.62 -21.92
CA PRO A 210 24.84 -16.88 -21.00
C PRO A 210 24.95 -15.41 -21.40
N ILE A 211 24.95 -14.52 -20.40
CA ILE A 211 25.21 -13.09 -20.61
C ILE A 211 26.69 -12.93 -20.98
N THR A 212 27.01 -12.62 -22.24
CA THR A 212 28.39 -12.48 -22.73
C THR A 212 28.87 -11.04 -22.80
N ASP A 213 27.95 -10.08 -22.90
CA ASP A 213 28.27 -8.65 -23.00
C ASP A 213 27.23 -7.77 -22.30
N GLU A 214 27.57 -6.48 -22.13
CA GLU A 214 26.73 -5.52 -21.43
C GLU A 214 25.48 -5.08 -22.23
N ASN A 215 25.41 -5.42 -23.52
CA ASN A 215 24.33 -5.01 -24.41
C ASN A 215 23.19 -6.04 -24.49
N GLN A 216 23.43 -7.29 -24.09
CA GLN A 216 22.40 -8.32 -24.09
C GLN A 216 21.23 -7.96 -23.17
N ASP A 217 20.02 -8.30 -23.62
CA ASP A 217 18.75 -8.04 -22.95
C ASP A 217 18.61 -8.76 -21.60
N GLY A 218 19.45 -9.76 -21.33
CA GLY A 218 19.39 -10.55 -20.10
C GLY A 218 18.28 -11.60 -20.16
N PHE A 219 17.88 -12.02 -21.35
CA PHE A 219 16.94 -13.13 -21.53
C PHE A 219 17.41 -14.38 -20.77
N GLY A 220 16.47 -15.11 -20.17
CA GLY A 220 16.77 -16.24 -19.29
C GLY A 220 17.39 -15.87 -17.93
N HIS A 221 17.41 -14.58 -17.57
CA HIS A 221 17.93 -14.09 -16.31
C HIS A 221 16.94 -13.16 -15.61
N LEU A 222 17.10 -13.07 -14.30
CA LEU A 222 16.31 -12.23 -13.41
C LEU A 222 17.26 -11.29 -12.67
N LEU A 223 16.84 -10.03 -12.50
CA LEU A 223 17.58 -9.06 -11.71
C LEU A 223 17.10 -9.10 -10.26
N CYS A 224 18.00 -9.35 -9.32
CA CYS A 224 17.63 -9.28 -7.91
C CYS A 224 17.34 -7.82 -7.50
N GLY A 225 16.16 -7.56 -6.93
CA GLY A 225 15.74 -6.22 -6.51
C GLY A 225 16.57 -5.59 -5.37
N TYR A 226 17.46 -6.35 -4.73
CA TYR A 226 18.21 -5.91 -3.54
C TYR A 226 19.71 -5.73 -3.75
N CYS A 227 20.35 -6.60 -4.56
CA CYS A 227 21.78 -6.47 -4.89
C CYS A 227 22.03 -6.09 -6.34
N SER A 228 20.98 -6.01 -7.16
CA SER A 228 21.06 -5.72 -8.60
C SER A 228 21.99 -6.66 -9.38
N GLU A 229 22.18 -7.88 -8.87
CA GLU A 229 22.88 -8.93 -9.60
C GLU A 229 21.89 -9.76 -10.41
N PHE A 230 22.29 -10.09 -11.64
CA PHE A 230 21.58 -11.09 -12.43
C PHE A 230 21.74 -12.47 -11.80
N MET A 231 20.66 -13.25 -11.83
CA MET A 231 20.66 -14.69 -11.58
C MET A 231 19.90 -15.41 -12.69
N PRO A 232 20.20 -16.69 -12.95
CA PRO A 232 19.46 -17.45 -13.96
C PRO A 232 17.98 -17.57 -13.58
N ALA A 233 17.06 -17.38 -14.51
CA ALA A 233 15.66 -17.72 -14.30
C ALA A 233 15.50 -19.25 -14.21
N ARG A 234 14.69 -19.69 -13.23
CA ARG A 234 14.46 -21.12 -12.94
C ARG A 234 13.00 -21.52 -12.92
N GLY A 235 12.11 -20.55 -13.08
CA GLY A 235 10.68 -20.79 -13.20
C GLY A 235 10.31 -21.33 -14.58
N PHE A 236 9.03 -21.27 -14.86
CA PHE A 236 8.46 -21.79 -16.10
C PHE A 236 9.03 -21.07 -17.34
N GLY A 237 9.21 -21.82 -18.43
CA GLY A 237 9.74 -21.32 -19.69
C GLY A 237 11.17 -20.76 -19.63
N GLY A 238 11.88 -20.92 -18.50
CA GLY A 238 13.25 -20.42 -18.33
C GLY A 238 13.37 -18.90 -18.29
N ASN A 239 12.28 -18.15 -18.15
CA ASN A 239 12.28 -16.67 -18.08
C ASN A 239 11.61 -16.13 -16.81
N GLU A 240 10.95 -17.00 -16.04
CA GLU A 240 10.24 -16.62 -14.83
C GLU A 240 11.06 -16.96 -13.57
N PRO A 241 10.80 -16.29 -12.45
CA PRO A 241 11.34 -16.70 -11.16
C PRO A 241 10.79 -18.05 -10.72
N ALA A 242 11.67 -18.93 -10.24
CA ALA A 242 11.24 -20.05 -9.42
C ALA A 242 10.74 -19.56 -8.04
N ILE A 243 10.07 -20.45 -7.30
CA ILE A 243 9.51 -20.14 -5.98
C ILE A 243 10.57 -19.67 -4.96
N ASN A 244 11.82 -20.12 -5.08
CA ASN A 244 12.96 -19.69 -4.25
C ASN A 244 13.71 -18.47 -4.83
N GLN A 245 13.16 -17.81 -5.84
CA GLN A 245 13.74 -16.65 -6.51
C GLN A 245 12.85 -15.41 -6.41
N CYS A 246 11.66 -15.53 -5.84
CA CYS A 246 10.75 -14.41 -5.67
C CYS A 246 9.86 -14.55 -4.43
N CYS A 247 9.31 -13.42 -4.00
CA CYS A 247 8.27 -13.37 -2.99
C CYS A 247 6.95 -13.88 -3.59
N SER A 248 6.35 -14.88 -2.97
CA SER A 248 5.06 -15.48 -3.33
C SER A 248 3.84 -14.54 -3.12
N PHE A 249 4.05 -13.33 -2.60
CA PHE A 249 3.00 -12.33 -2.35
C PHE A 249 3.13 -11.13 -3.28
N CYS A 250 4.29 -10.46 -3.27
CA CYS A 250 4.52 -9.27 -4.08
C CYS A 250 5.27 -9.52 -5.39
N GLY A 251 5.75 -10.74 -5.65
CA GLY A 251 6.52 -11.08 -6.85
C GLY A 251 7.94 -10.49 -6.89
N VAL A 252 8.38 -9.77 -5.84
CA VAL A 252 9.73 -9.20 -5.78
C VAL A 252 10.77 -10.30 -5.92
N VAL A 253 11.68 -10.12 -6.89
CA VAL A 253 12.74 -11.07 -7.20
C VAL A 253 13.91 -10.90 -6.23
N ALA A 254 14.33 -11.99 -5.61
CA ALA A 254 15.41 -12.02 -4.62
C ALA A 254 16.30 -13.26 -4.82
N CYS A 255 17.61 -13.08 -4.75
CA CYS A 255 18.57 -14.16 -4.97
C CYS A 255 19.06 -14.84 -3.68
N ASP A 256 18.47 -14.52 -2.52
CA ASP A 256 18.98 -14.98 -1.23
C ASP A 256 18.83 -16.48 -1.01
N GLU A 257 17.63 -17.03 -1.20
CA GLU A 257 17.41 -18.48 -1.06
C GLU A 257 18.14 -19.25 -2.17
N TYR A 258 18.25 -18.67 -3.37
CA TYR A 258 18.92 -19.28 -4.51
C TYR A 258 20.44 -19.45 -4.31
N TRP A 259 21.18 -18.38 -3.95
CA TRP A 259 22.65 -18.46 -3.84
C TRP A 259 23.29 -17.48 -2.84
N LYS A 260 22.51 -17.01 -1.87
CA LYS A 260 22.89 -16.00 -0.86
C LYS A 260 23.15 -14.63 -1.47
N CYS A 261 22.29 -13.69 -1.09
CA CYS A 261 22.35 -12.33 -1.60
C CYS A 261 23.61 -11.63 -1.08
N ARG A 262 24.25 -10.79 -1.91
CA ARG A 262 25.36 -9.95 -1.43
C ARG A 262 24.89 -8.90 -0.43
N ASN A 263 23.65 -8.43 -0.60
CA ASN A 263 22.99 -7.59 0.37
C ASN A 263 22.58 -8.47 1.56
N LYS A 264 23.25 -8.28 2.71
CA LYS A 264 23.02 -9.05 3.93
C LYS A 264 21.87 -8.50 4.80
N SER A 265 21.19 -7.44 4.36
CA SER A 265 20.03 -6.91 5.10
C SER A 265 18.90 -7.94 5.19
N ASN A 266 18.09 -7.85 6.25
CA ASN A 266 16.90 -8.68 6.40
C ASN A 266 15.89 -8.46 5.27
N ALA A 267 15.86 -7.25 4.68
CA ALA A 267 15.01 -6.93 3.54
C ALA A 267 15.30 -7.79 2.31
N ALA A 268 16.57 -8.19 2.11
CA ALA A 268 17.01 -8.94 0.94
C ALA A 268 16.75 -10.46 1.03
N LYS A 269 16.32 -10.96 2.20
CA LYS A 269 16.05 -12.37 2.44
C LYS A 269 14.65 -12.76 1.96
N LEU A 270 14.51 -14.01 1.53
CA LEU A 270 13.22 -14.68 1.38
C LEU A 270 13.00 -15.59 2.58
N TYR A 271 11.88 -15.38 3.27
CA TYR A 271 11.47 -16.13 4.45
C TYR A 271 10.50 -17.22 4.02
N ILE A 272 10.84 -18.47 4.32
CA ILE A 272 9.89 -19.57 4.21
C ILE A 272 8.96 -19.49 5.42
N LEU A 273 7.65 -19.45 5.21
CA LEU A 273 6.70 -19.24 6.31
C LEU A 273 6.68 -20.39 7.33
N SER A 274 6.97 -21.63 6.92
CA SER A 274 7.22 -22.76 7.86
C SER A 274 8.63 -22.83 8.43
N GLY A 275 9.53 -21.96 7.97
CA GLY A 275 10.94 -22.00 8.32
C GLY A 275 11.11 -21.97 9.84
N LYS A 276 12.08 -22.75 10.33
CA LYS A 276 12.39 -22.90 11.76
C LYS A 276 12.37 -21.55 12.50
N TYR A 277 11.77 -21.57 13.69
CA TYR A 277 11.59 -20.56 14.75
C TYR A 277 12.44 -19.26 14.72
N TYR A 278 13.68 -19.30 14.26
CA TYR A 278 14.56 -18.15 14.14
C TYR A 278 13.99 -17.04 13.25
N ALA A 279 13.26 -17.40 12.18
CA ALA A 279 12.61 -16.41 11.33
C ALA A 279 11.55 -15.61 12.11
N LEU A 280 10.81 -16.26 13.00
CA LEU A 280 9.78 -15.58 13.80
C LEU A 280 10.41 -14.63 14.83
N HIS A 281 11.55 -14.98 15.41
CA HIS A 281 12.26 -14.09 16.33
C HIS A 281 12.87 -12.87 15.60
N ASP A 282 13.34 -13.06 14.37
CA ASP A 282 13.84 -11.96 13.53
C ASP A 282 12.70 -11.07 12.97
N LEU A 283 11.51 -11.64 12.74
CA LEU A 283 10.32 -10.95 12.24
C LEU A 283 9.50 -10.29 13.36
N ILE A 284 9.51 -10.90 14.55
CA ILE A 284 9.03 -10.33 15.82
C ILE A 284 10.20 -9.66 16.53
N ASP A 285 11.10 -9.02 15.79
CA ASP A 285 11.71 -7.82 16.36
C ASP A 285 10.56 -6.82 16.47
N VAL A 286 10.11 -6.62 17.70
CA VAL A 286 8.87 -5.94 18.06
C VAL A 286 8.78 -4.55 17.40
N ASP A 287 9.93 -3.92 17.18
CA ASP A 287 10.09 -2.61 16.53
C ASP A 287 9.79 -2.64 15.01
N SER A 288 9.86 -3.80 14.35
CA SER A 288 9.61 -3.94 12.91
C SER A 288 8.15 -4.22 12.56
N ILE A 289 7.35 -4.61 13.55
CA ILE A 289 5.92 -4.91 13.40
C ILE A 289 5.06 -3.61 13.49
N GLU A 290 5.65 -2.49 13.90
CA GLU A 290 4.92 -1.27 14.30
C GLU A 290 4.43 -0.36 13.15
N THR A 291 4.57 -0.74 11.88
CA THR A 291 4.13 0.16 10.81
C THR A 291 2.62 0.15 10.66
N LYS A 292 2.00 1.30 10.95
CA LYS A 292 0.56 1.60 10.78
C LYS A 292 -0.03 1.12 9.44
N GLU A 293 0.79 1.06 8.40
CA GLU A 293 0.40 0.74 7.04
C GLU A 293 0.04 -0.74 6.85
N ASP A 294 0.56 -1.62 7.70
CA ASP A 294 0.55 -3.07 7.52
C ASP A 294 0.30 -3.89 8.80
N GLY A 295 0.31 -3.27 9.99
CA GLY A 295 0.07 -3.94 11.28
C GLY A 295 -1.38 -3.86 11.76
N HIS A 296 -1.89 -4.97 12.30
CA HIS A 296 -3.15 -5.09 13.03
C HIS A 296 -2.96 -5.28 14.54
N LEU A 297 -1.83 -5.85 14.98
CA LEU A 297 -1.45 -5.97 16.39
C LEU A 297 -0.44 -4.89 16.81
N ASN A 298 -0.80 -4.09 17.81
CA ASN A 298 0.11 -3.16 18.48
C ASN A 298 0.85 -3.84 19.66
N LEU A 299 1.86 -3.15 20.22
CA LEU A 299 2.70 -3.69 21.30
C LEU A 299 1.93 -4.19 22.52
N ALA A 300 0.87 -3.48 22.91
CA ALA A 300 0.08 -3.87 24.08
C ALA A 300 -0.68 -5.16 23.81
N GLU A 301 -1.25 -5.32 22.61
CA GLU A 301 -1.91 -6.56 22.19
C GLU A 301 -0.91 -7.72 22.09
N ILE A 302 0.29 -7.50 21.53
CA ILE A 302 1.34 -8.51 21.46
C ILE A 302 1.75 -8.98 22.86
N ALA A 303 1.92 -8.05 23.81
CA ALA A 303 2.26 -8.39 25.18
C ALA A 303 1.16 -9.21 25.88
N LEU A 304 -0.11 -8.91 25.62
CA LEU A 304 -1.24 -9.66 26.15
C LEU A 304 -1.36 -11.06 25.52
N LEU A 305 -1.19 -11.16 24.20
CA LEU A 305 -1.12 -12.44 23.50
C LEU A 305 0.03 -13.29 24.06
N GLN A 306 1.22 -12.73 24.23
CA GLN A 306 2.37 -13.44 24.82
C GLN A 306 2.06 -13.95 26.23
N LYS A 307 1.40 -13.15 27.06
CA LYS A 307 0.98 -13.55 28.41
C LYS A 307 -0.03 -14.70 28.38
N HIS A 308 -0.97 -14.67 27.43
CA HIS A 308 -1.92 -15.76 27.21
C HIS A 308 -1.19 -17.04 26.78
N LEU A 309 -0.34 -16.98 25.76
CA LEU A 309 0.45 -18.11 25.26
C LEU A 309 1.28 -18.76 26.38
N ASN A 310 1.98 -17.95 27.17
CA ASN A 310 2.75 -18.42 28.32
C ASN A 310 1.89 -19.13 29.36
N ARG A 311 0.69 -18.62 29.66
CA ARG A 311 -0.24 -19.24 30.62
C ARG A 311 -0.83 -20.54 30.09
N ALA A 312 -1.11 -20.61 28.80
CA ALA A 312 -1.62 -21.80 28.13
C ALA A 312 -0.53 -22.86 27.87
N GLY A 313 0.75 -22.53 28.10
CA GLY A 313 1.87 -23.42 27.76
C GLY A 313 2.06 -23.58 26.25
N ILE A 314 1.58 -22.61 25.45
CA ILE A 314 1.67 -22.61 23.99
C ILE A 314 2.88 -21.77 23.59
N SER A 315 3.76 -22.34 22.78
CA SER A 315 4.89 -21.58 22.21
C SER A 315 4.43 -20.70 21.05
N TRP A 316 5.16 -19.64 20.73
CA TRP A 316 4.92 -18.85 19.51
C TRP A 316 4.98 -19.71 18.24
N ALA A 317 5.78 -20.78 18.23
CA ALA A 317 5.87 -21.71 17.10
C ALA A 317 4.54 -22.45 16.89
N ASN A 318 3.97 -22.99 17.97
CA ASN A 318 2.72 -23.74 17.91
C ASN A 318 1.54 -22.83 17.54
N ALA A 319 1.53 -21.60 18.08
CA ALA A 319 0.54 -20.60 17.68
C ALA A 319 0.68 -20.22 16.20
N TRP A 320 1.91 -20.09 15.70
CA TRP A 320 2.18 -19.83 14.28
C TRP A 320 1.77 -20.99 13.37
N GLU A 321 2.00 -22.24 13.81
CA GLU A 321 1.53 -23.43 13.08
C GLU A 321 0.01 -23.41 12.91
N GLN A 322 -0.73 -23.02 13.95
CA GLN A 322 -2.18 -22.82 13.84
C GLN A 322 -2.53 -21.67 12.88
N CYS A 323 -1.83 -20.53 12.96
CA CYS A 323 -2.00 -19.43 12.02
C CYS A 323 -1.79 -19.85 10.54
N LEU A 324 -0.86 -20.78 10.28
CA LEU A 324 -0.62 -21.31 8.94
C LEU A 324 -1.77 -22.20 8.47
N ILE A 325 -2.32 -23.04 9.35
CA ILE A 325 -3.53 -23.82 9.07
C ILE A 325 -4.70 -22.89 8.76
N ASP A 326 -4.92 -21.87 9.59
CA ASP A 326 -5.99 -20.88 9.39
C ASP A 326 -5.82 -20.11 8.06
N LEU A 327 -4.58 -19.85 7.65
CA LEU A 327 -4.26 -19.23 6.36
C LEU A 327 -4.58 -20.17 5.19
N ASP A 328 -4.26 -21.46 5.29
CA ASP A 328 -4.59 -22.47 4.27
C ASP A 328 -6.12 -22.66 4.14
N ASP A 329 -6.84 -22.64 5.27
CA ASP A 329 -8.30 -22.72 5.33
C ASP A 329 -9.01 -21.41 4.94
N ASN A 330 -8.26 -20.33 4.68
CA ASN A 330 -8.75 -18.98 4.41
C ASN A 330 -9.66 -18.41 5.52
N LEU A 331 -9.50 -18.83 6.77
CA LEU A 331 -10.28 -18.33 7.91
C LEU A 331 -9.96 -16.87 8.23
N TYR A 332 -8.68 -16.50 8.14
CA TYR A 332 -8.19 -15.15 8.39
C TYR A 332 -7.26 -14.71 7.26
N THR A 333 -7.80 -14.30 6.11
CA THR A 333 -6.95 -13.72 5.06
C THR A 333 -6.52 -12.31 5.46
N SER A 334 -5.27 -12.15 5.90
CA SER A 334 -4.64 -10.83 6.06
C SER A 334 -4.87 -9.98 4.79
N PRO A 335 -5.09 -8.65 4.90
CA PRO A 335 -5.33 -7.77 3.75
C PRO A 335 -4.25 -7.82 2.66
N ILE A 336 -3.08 -8.41 2.94
CA ILE A 336 -2.01 -8.59 1.96
C ILE A 336 -2.43 -9.29 0.68
N VAL A 337 -3.42 -10.20 0.74
CA VAL A 337 -3.91 -10.87 -0.47
C VAL A 337 -4.49 -9.85 -1.47
N ARG A 338 -4.91 -8.67 -0.99
CA ARG A 338 -5.45 -7.58 -1.83
C ARG A 338 -4.36 -6.71 -2.51
N ARG A 339 -3.09 -6.85 -2.13
CA ARG A 339 -1.96 -6.07 -2.71
C ARG A 339 -1.01 -6.95 -3.53
N MET A 340 -1.39 -8.18 -3.85
CA MET A 340 -0.56 -9.04 -4.69
C MET A 340 -0.39 -8.42 -6.07
N THR A 341 0.85 -8.36 -6.55
CA THR A 341 1.12 -7.98 -7.94
C THR A 341 0.49 -9.02 -8.87
N PRO A 342 0.19 -8.73 -10.15
CA PRO A 342 -0.33 -9.75 -11.07
C PRO A 342 0.51 -11.03 -11.08
N LEU A 343 1.84 -10.93 -11.01
CA LEU A 343 2.75 -12.07 -10.88
C LEU A 343 2.65 -12.74 -9.50
N GLY A 344 2.61 -11.97 -8.40
CA GLY A 344 2.39 -12.54 -7.07
C GLY A 344 1.05 -13.25 -6.96
N LEU A 345 0.03 -12.70 -7.62
CA LEU A 345 -1.31 -13.24 -7.72
C LEU A 345 -1.33 -14.45 -8.65
N GLU A 346 -0.56 -14.49 -9.73
CA GLU A 346 -0.38 -15.64 -10.60
C GLU A 346 0.31 -16.78 -9.83
N ILE A 347 1.42 -16.50 -9.13
CA ILE A 347 2.11 -17.45 -8.24
C ILE A 347 1.21 -17.90 -7.07
N TYR A 348 0.26 -17.05 -6.66
CA TYR A 348 -0.73 -17.39 -5.64
C TYR A 348 -1.92 -18.18 -6.20
N ASN A 349 -2.37 -17.86 -7.41
CA ASN A 349 -3.57 -18.42 -8.04
C ASN A 349 -3.28 -19.66 -8.87
N THR A 350 -2.04 -19.90 -9.31
CA THR A 350 -1.60 -21.24 -9.75
C THR A 350 -1.81 -22.29 -8.66
N ARG A 351 -2.11 -21.88 -7.41
CA ARG A 351 -2.57 -22.72 -6.29
C ARG A 351 -4.09 -22.96 -6.24
N ARG A 352 -4.90 -22.26 -7.03
CA ARG A 352 -6.37 -22.27 -6.97
C ARG A 352 -7.02 -22.90 -8.20
N LEU A 353 -6.26 -23.52 -9.09
CA LEU A 353 -6.87 -24.25 -10.19
C LEU A 353 -7.67 -25.42 -9.62
N PRO A 354 -8.99 -25.49 -9.87
CA PRO A 354 -9.78 -26.61 -9.40
C PRO A 354 -9.23 -27.89 -10.03
N VAL A 355 -9.12 -28.95 -9.23
CA VAL A 355 -8.89 -30.31 -9.72
C VAL A 355 -10.05 -30.63 -10.66
N TYR A 356 -9.81 -30.51 -11.97
CA TYR A 356 -10.76 -31.02 -12.94
C TYR A 356 -10.65 -32.54 -12.88
N ASP A 357 -11.70 -33.20 -12.41
CA ASP A 357 -11.82 -34.65 -12.43
C ASP A 357 -11.61 -35.13 -13.86
N ASN A 358 -10.45 -35.73 -14.11
CA ASN A 358 -9.94 -36.09 -15.42
C ASN A 358 -10.60 -37.40 -15.92
N ASN A 359 -11.94 -37.41 -15.98
CA ASN A 359 -12.71 -38.51 -16.51
C ASN A 359 -13.09 -38.23 -17.96
N ASN A 360 -12.27 -38.76 -18.86
CA ASN A 360 -12.41 -38.81 -20.32
C ASN A 360 -12.00 -37.53 -21.06
N HIS A 361 -10.76 -37.44 -21.57
CA HIS A 361 -10.52 -37.39 -23.03
C HIS A 361 -9.05 -37.20 -23.42
N SER A 362 -8.65 -38.02 -24.40
CA SER A 362 -7.84 -37.68 -25.59
C SER A 362 -6.39 -37.22 -25.41
N ASP A 363 -5.48 -38.18 -25.64
CA ASP A 363 -4.07 -38.02 -26.03
C ASP A 363 -3.78 -36.75 -26.86
N GLY A 364 -3.33 -35.70 -26.18
CA GLY A 364 -2.73 -34.50 -26.76
C GLY A 364 -1.76 -33.92 -25.75
N ASP A 365 -0.46 -33.97 -26.06
CA ASP A 365 0.68 -33.74 -25.16
C ASP A 365 0.78 -32.35 -24.48
N GLU A 366 -0.29 -31.53 -24.48
CA GLU A 366 -0.37 -30.24 -23.77
C GLU A 366 -0.96 -30.34 -22.35
N ASP A 367 -1.60 -31.45 -21.98
CA ASP A 367 -2.32 -31.57 -20.69
C ASP A 367 -1.43 -31.95 -19.48
N ALA A 368 -0.19 -32.41 -19.73
CA ALA A 368 0.77 -32.73 -18.67
C ALA A 368 1.17 -31.52 -17.79
N TYR A 369 0.86 -30.30 -18.24
CA TYR A 369 1.06 -29.04 -17.51
C TYR A 369 0.06 -28.86 -16.36
N TYR A 370 -1.24 -29.03 -16.65
CA TYR A 370 -2.29 -28.91 -15.63
C TYR A 370 -2.33 -30.13 -14.73
N ASP A 371 -1.98 -31.31 -15.25
CA ASP A 371 -1.87 -32.52 -14.44
C ASP A 371 -0.74 -32.41 -13.41
N ARG A 372 0.40 -31.75 -13.73
CA ARG A 372 1.48 -31.57 -12.74
C ARG A 372 1.14 -30.51 -11.68
N ILE A 373 0.44 -29.44 -12.04
CA ILE A 373 -0.06 -28.44 -11.08
C ILE A 373 -1.21 -29.04 -10.24
N GLY A 374 -2.03 -29.92 -10.81
CA GLY A 374 -3.07 -30.67 -10.13
C GLY A 374 -2.52 -31.76 -9.19
N GLU A 375 -1.45 -32.45 -9.59
CA GLU A 375 -0.78 -33.50 -8.79
C GLU A 375 0.13 -32.93 -7.69
N GLU A 376 0.76 -31.75 -7.91
CA GLU A 376 1.58 -31.09 -6.87
C GLU A 376 0.76 -30.39 -5.78
N GLY A 377 -0.56 -30.30 -5.95
CA GLY A 377 -1.50 -29.82 -4.95
C GLY A 377 -1.34 -28.34 -4.58
N VAL A 378 -2.28 -27.84 -3.78
CA VAL A 378 -2.13 -26.54 -3.11
C VAL A 378 -0.82 -26.59 -2.32
N LEU A 379 0.21 -25.84 -2.76
CA LEU A 379 1.42 -25.70 -1.97
C LEU A 379 1.00 -25.16 -0.60
N PRO A 380 1.15 -25.95 0.48
CA PRO A 380 0.67 -25.52 1.78
C PRO A 380 1.37 -24.21 2.15
N SER A 381 0.69 -23.34 2.90
CA SER A 381 1.20 -22.05 3.39
C SER A 381 2.62 -22.15 3.94
N MET A 382 2.94 -23.33 4.48
CA MET A 382 4.23 -23.77 4.94
C MET A 382 5.37 -23.54 3.91
N ASN A 383 5.12 -23.70 2.62
CA ASN A 383 6.13 -23.58 1.55
C ASN A 383 6.22 -22.18 0.93
N LEU A 384 5.46 -21.21 1.43
CA LEU A 384 5.45 -19.87 0.84
C LEU A 384 6.71 -19.11 1.20
N ARG A 385 7.21 -18.36 0.22
CA ARG A 385 8.34 -17.45 0.40
C ARG A 385 7.81 -16.03 0.47
N ALA A 386 8.11 -15.33 1.54
CA ALA A 386 7.79 -13.93 1.66
C ALA A 386 9.07 -13.10 1.69
N CYS A 387 9.11 -11.97 1.00
CA CYS A 387 10.12 -10.95 1.34
C CYS A 387 9.84 -10.42 2.75
N TYR A 388 10.80 -9.73 3.35
CA TYR A 388 10.68 -9.24 4.73
C TYR A 388 9.37 -8.49 5.02
N SER A 389 9.03 -7.50 4.18
CA SER A 389 7.81 -6.71 4.35
C SER A 389 6.55 -7.59 4.28
N CYS A 390 6.43 -8.45 3.26
CA CYS A 390 5.30 -9.37 3.18
C CYS A 390 5.25 -10.36 4.36
N ALA A 391 6.40 -10.82 4.83
CA ALA A 391 6.48 -11.77 5.95
C ALA A 391 5.96 -11.12 7.23
N VAL A 392 6.42 -9.91 7.56
CA VAL A 392 5.97 -9.14 8.74
C VAL A 392 4.46 -8.94 8.72
N THR A 393 3.91 -8.49 7.59
CA THR A 393 2.48 -8.21 7.46
C THR A 393 1.62 -9.48 7.47
N VAL A 394 2.07 -10.58 6.85
CA VAL A 394 1.35 -11.87 6.92
C VAL A 394 1.36 -12.38 8.36
N VAL A 395 2.52 -12.39 9.01
CA VAL A 395 2.68 -12.84 10.41
C VAL A 395 1.80 -12.03 11.34
N ASN A 396 1.86 -10.69 11.27
CA ASN A 396 1.04 -9.83 12.10
C ASN A 396 -0.46 -10.04 11.85
N GLY A 397 -0.88 -10.08 10.59
CA GLY A 397 -2.29 -10.26 10.24
C GLY A 397 -2.87 -11.60 10.67
N GLN A 398 -2.08 -12.68 10.57
CA GLN A 398 -2.52 -13.99 11.07
C GLN A 398 -2.58 -14.03 12.60
N PHE A 399 -1.58 -13.49 13.30
CA PHE A 399 -1.65 -13.42 14.77
C PHE A 399 -2.79 -12.53 15.25
N TYR A 400 -3.18 -11.51 14.48
CA TYR A 400 -4.40 -10.75 14.76
C TYR A 400 -5.64 -11.63 14.65
N GLY A 401 -5.78 -12.42 13.58
CA GLY A 401 -6.88 -13.37 13.41
C GLY A 401 -6.95 -14.39 14.55
N TYR A 402 -5.82 -14.99 14.89
CA TYR A 402 -5.67 -15.91 16.02
C TYR A 402 -6.01 -15.24 17.37
N TRP A 403 -5.57 -14.00 17.60
CA TRP A 403 -5.90 -13.29 18.83
C TRP A 403 -7.38 -12.90 18.90
N LYS A 404 -7.98 -12.56 17.76
CA LYS A 404 -9.41 -12.30 17.64
C LYS A 404 -10.23 -13.55 17.95
N SER A 405 -9.90 -14.72 17.40
CA SER A 405 -10.63 -15.97 17.67
C SER A 405 -10.61 -16.31 19.16
N LEU A 406 -9.46 -16.18 19.81
CA LEU A 406 -9.33 -16.39 21.26
C LEU A 406 -10.22 -15.43 22.09
N LYS A 407 -10.45 -14.20 21.63
CA LYS A 407 -11.38 -13.25 22.29
C LYS A 407 -12.83 -13.67 22.08
N GLU A 408 -13.18 -14.05 20.86
CA GLU A 408 -14.55 -14.47 20.51
C GLU A 408 -14.96 -15.75 21.22
N ASP A 409 -14.02 -16.68 21.42
CA ASP A 409 -14.23 -17.93 22.16
C ASP A 409 -14.26 -17.73 23.69
N GLY A 410 -14.01 -16.50 24.19
CA GLY A 410 -13.97 -16.19 25.62
C GLY A 410 -12.77 -16.81 26.36
N LEU A 411 -11.77 -17.34 25.65
CA LEU A 411 -10.62 -18.05 26.21
C LEU A 411 -9.60 -17.14 26.92
N ILE A 412 -9.72 -15.83 26.72
CA ILE A 412 -8.82 -14.83 27.32
C ILE A 412 -9.23 -14.49 28.76
N GLY A 413 -10.48 -14.76 29.15
CA GLY A 413 -10.99 -14.51 30.50
C GLY A 413 -10.71 -13.07 30.96
N HIS A 414 -10.13 -12.91 32.15
CA HIS A 414 -9.82 -11.60 32.75
C HIS A 414 -8.53 -10.93 32.20
N LEU A 415 -7.84 -11.54 31.23
CA LEU A 415 -6.59 -10.97 30.72
C LEU A 415 -6.83 -9.67 29.94
N ASP A 416 -8.04 -9.44 29.44
CA ASP A 416 -8.38 -8.25 28.66
C ASP A 416 -9.66 -7.57 29.19
N ASN A 417 -9.57 -6.97 30.38
CA ASN A 417 -10.64 -6.12 30.93
C ASN A 417 -10.55 -4.67 30.42
N ARG A 418 -9.92 -4.44 29.26
CA ARG A 418 -9.76 -3.09 28.70
C ARG A 418 -11.03 -2.66 28.00
N ASP A 419 -11.35 -1.38 28.10
CA ASP A 419 -12.45 -0.80 27.34
C ASP A 419 -12.15 -0.88 25.84
N LYS A 420 -13.19 -1.03 25.01
CA LYS A 420 -13.01 -1.06 23.55
C LYS A 420 -12.59 0.33 23.03
N CYS A 421 -11.64 0.37 22.11
CA CYS A 421 -11.34 1.58 21.37
C CYS A 421 -12.42 1.84 20.33
N THR A 422 -13.04 3.03 20.35
CA THR A 422 -14.09 3.41 19.38
C THR A 422 -13.62 3.44 17.93
N ARG A 423 -12.31 3.49 17.69
CA ARG A 423 -11.70 3.45 16.35
C ARG A 423 -11.22 2.05 15.94
N GLY A 424 -11.35 1.05 16.80
CA GLY A 424 -10.95 -0.34 16.53
C GLY A 424 -9.52 -0.45 16.00
N THR A 425 -9.34 -1.30 14.99
CA THR A 425 -8.04 -1.51 14.33
C THR A 425 -7.51 -0.28 13.60
N ARG A 426 -8.38 0.70 13.28
CA ARG A 426 -8.03 1.95 12.57
C ARG A 426 -7.59 3.09 13.49
N CYS A 427 -7.34 2.80 14.77
CA CYS A 427 -6.91 3.81 15.71
C CYS A 427 -5.43 4.17 15.52
N ASP A 428 -5.12 5.40 15.08
CA ASP A 428 -3.74 5.86 14.94
C ASP A 428 -2.99 5.98 16.27
N ALA A 429 -3.73 6.28 17.35
CA ALA A 429 -3.15 6.48 18.67
C ALA A 429 -2.59 5.18 19.28
N GLN A 430 -3.05 4.02 18.82
CA GLN A 430 -2.55 2.72 19.30
C GLN A 430 -1.06 2.51 18.98
N TRP A 431 -0.55 3.16 17.92
CA TRP A 431 0.84 3.05 17.48
C TRP A 431 1.75 4.13 18.08
N ARG A 432 1.19 5.28 18.44
CA ARG A 432 1.97 6.46 18.87
C ARG A 432 1.98 6.68 20.38
N THR A 433 0.98 6.13 21.07
CA THR A 433 0.72 6.43 22.47
C THR A 433 0.60 5.12 23.25
N PRO A 434 1.69 4.58 23.82
CA PRO A 434 1.67 3.31 24.55
C PRO A 434 0.62 3.23 25.66
N SER A 435 0.33 4.35 26.33
CA SER A 435 -0.72 4.43 27.35
C SER A 435 -2.14 4.31 26.79
N HIS A 436 -2.39 4.71 25.54
CA HIS A 436 -3.65 4.49 24.85
C HIS A 436 -3.83 3.01 24.53
N ALA A 437 -2.82 2.40 23.91
CA ALA A 437 -2.80 0.97 23.59
C ALA A 437 -2.94 0.09 24.85
N SER A 438 -2.31 0.48 25.96
CA SER A 438 -2.39 -0.26 27.22
C SER A 438 -3.76 -0.16 27.90
N ARG A 439 -4.55 0.89 27.61
CA ARG A 439 -5.84 1.13 28.27
C ARG A 439 -7.03 0.62 27.46
N LEU A 440 -6.95 0.66 26.13
CA LEU A 440 -8.04 0.30 25.25
C LEU A 440 -7.70 -0.93 24.41
N SER A 441 -8.67 -1.80 24.16
CA SER A 441 -8.57 -2.92 23.23
C SER A 441 -8.77 -2.44 21.78
N HIS A 442 -7.91 -2.90 20.87
CA HIS A 442 -7.99 -2.60 19.43
C HIS A 442 -8.38 -3.81 18.58
N ILE A 443 -8.82 -4.90 19.21
CA ILE A 443 -9.29 -6.11 18.53
C ILE A 443 -10.80 -6.04 18.38
N GLU A 444 -11.28 -6.07 17.14
CA GLU A 444 -12.70 -6.01 16.79
C GLU A 444 -13.35 -7.40 16.98
N THR A 445 -14.38 -7.51 17.82
CA THR A 445 -15.16 -8.75 18.00
C THR A 445 -16.50 -8.64 17.26
N ASN A 446 -17.08 -9.76 16.82
CA ASN A 446 -18.32 -9.76 16.03
C ASN A 446 -19.53 -9.10 16.72
N GLU A 447 -19.52 -8.96 18.05
CA GLU A 447 -20.52 -8.21 18.81
C GLU A 447 -20.60 -6.72 18.40
N ASP A 448 -19.53 -6.18 17.82
CA ASP A 448 -19.44 -4.77 17.45
C ASP A 448 -20.15 -4.46 16.11
N THR A 449 -20.34 -5.47 15.26
CA THR A 449 -20.97 -5.30 13.94
C THR A 449 -22.49 -5.20 13.98
N THR A 450 -23.14 -5.69 15.04
CA THR A 450 -24.61 -5.70 15.16
C THR A 450 -25.21 -4.40 15.68
N ALA A 451 -24.40 -3.47 16.19
CA ALA A 451 -24.88 -2.20 16.75
C ALA A 451 -25.09 -1.08 15.71
N TYR A 452 -24.72 -1.32 14.44
CA TYR A 452 -24.76 -0.31 13.36
C TYR A 452 -25.72 -0.65 12.21
N PHE A 453 -26.47 -1.75 12.32
CA PHE A 453 -27.59 -2.11 11.45
C PHE A 453 -28.88 -2.09 12.26
#